data_AF-A0A958WND8-F1
#
_entry.id   AF-A0A958WND8-F1
#
_cell.length_a   1.000
_cell.length_b   1.000
_cell.length_c   1.000
_cell.angle_alpha   90.00
_cell.angle_beta   90.00
_cell.angle_gamma   90.00
#
_symmetry.space_group_name_H-M   'P 1'
#
loop_
_entity.id
_entity.type
_entity.pdbx_description
1 polymer ?
#
loop_
_entity_poly.entity_id
_entity_poly.type
_entity_poly.pdbx_seq_one_letter_code
_entity_poly.pdbx_strand_id
1 'polypeptide(L)'
;MYKYLGRIVLILPFFCCSLITLSQSKQEGVLISDYEYTKVEKRYYTVRGGTRTLPASYSLKEFAPKPLNQFDYPTSPAWAASYAALTIVEAQQTGRTGREITQKAFSPLFPYYYSTNTETNKNCEEVVSIAQILKAMKQYGTTRYVDLPVRCITHSPASKINLASRNKLSEYARLFDVTDNESTKIKSIKTTLADNLPVVVAMHVGKSFDYAKEFWRPREEYSDNLPGQALCVVGYDDNKFGGAFEVMNSRGTEWGNDGFMWIPYADFIKYTPQAFSLYMIPPKNSVSELSGGIQLEIMGGGGNMELVQLRPGYYKIKNSYPSGTKFKIKVINHSTGFLYVFASDLTEEIFELFPPDLTSAAFSSEASFYVPDENTPIEIDETIGTDYLCVLFSKEDLNISSIYGKIQGASGFFENKVKSVLIDKLVPADDINFKFSEADFLVRETNKTVVALIIEHDHQ
;
A
#
# COMPACT_ATOMS: atom_id res chain seq x y z
N MET A 1 -28.46 -9.63 -93.01
CA MET A 1 -27.21 -10.35 -92.69
C MET A 1 -26.50 -9.58 -91.59
N TYR A 2 -26.54 -10.11 -90.37
CA TYR A 2 -26.02 -9.52 -89.14
C TYR A 2 -24.49 -9.44 -89.17
N LYS A 3 -23.90 -8.29 -88.78
CA LYS A 3 -22.56 -8.25 -88.18
C LYS A 3 -22.55 -7.30 -86.99
N TYR A 4 -22.12 -7.88 -85.88
CA TYR A 4 -22.21 -7.45 -84.49
C TYR A 4 -21.40 -6.18 -84.17
N LEU A 5 -21.99 -5.29 -83.38
CA LEU A 5 -21.29 -4.31 -82.54
C LEU A 5 -20.57 -5.04 -81.40
N GLY A 6 -19.25 -5.00 -81.37
CA GLY A 6 -18.45 -5.40 -80.21
C GLY A 6 -18.31 -4.23 -79.23
N ARG A 7 -19.02 -4.29 -78.10
CA ARG A 7 -18.77 -3.42 -76.94
C ARG A 7 -17.50 -3.92 -76.24
N ILE A 8 -16.46 -3.07 -76.21
CA ILE A 8 -15.29 -3.29 -75.35
C ILE A 8 -15.70 -2.87 -73.93
N VAL A 9 -15.87 -3.84 -73.05
CA VAL A 9 -16.01 -3.64 -71.61
C VAL A 9 -14.60 -3.57 -71.03
N LEU A 10 -14.18 -2.37 -70.62
CA LEU A 10 -12.98 -2.16 -69.82
C LEU A 10 -13.28 -2.64 -68.39
N ILE A 11 -12.83 -3.85 -68.05
CA ILE A 11 -12.83 -4.36 -66.68
C ILE A 11 -11.61 -3.75 -65.99
N LEU A 12 -11.81 -2.68 -65.21
CA LEU A 12 -10.82 -2.24 -64.23
C LEU A 12 -10.69 -3.33 -63.16
N PRO A 13 -9.49 -3.83 -62.84
CA PRO A 13 -9.31 -4.69 -61.69
C PRO A 13 -9.51 -3.81 -60.45
N PHE A 14 -10.66 -3.97 -59.80
CA PHE A 14 -10.89 -3.45 -58.46
C PHE A 14 -9.91 -4.20 -57.56
N PHE A 15 -8.74 -3.59 -57.33
CA PHE A 15 -7.80 -4.03 -56.31
C PHE A 15 -8.48 -3.73 -54.97
N CYS A 16 -9.33 -4.67 -54.55
CA CYS A 16 -9.87 -4.71 -53.20
C CYS A 16 -8.67 -5.03 -52.31
N CYS A 17 -7.92 -3.99 -51.91
CA CYS A 17 -7.10 -4.03 -50.73
C CYS A 17 -8.07 -4.30 -49.58
N SER A 18 -8.33 -5.58 -49.32
CA SER A 18 -8.76 -6.05 -48.02
C SER A 18 -7.69 -5.58 -47.05
N LEU A 19 -7.91 -4.41 -46.47
CA LEU A 19 -7.37 -4.05 -45.18
C LEU A 19 -7.81 -5.19 -44.26
N ILE A 20 -6.93 -6.17 -44.11
CA ILE A 20 -6.95 -7.03 -42.94
C ILE A 20 -6.74 -6.03 -41.81
N THR A 21 -7.83 -5.56 -41.23
CA THR A 21 -7.81 -5.03 -39.88
C THR A 21 -7.27 -6.18 -39.05
N LEU A 22 -5.97 -6.15 -38.76
CA LEU A 22 -5.41 -6.89 -37.66
C LEU A 22 -6.27 -6.49 -36.46
N SER A 23 -7.20 -7.37 -36.10
CA SER A 23 -7.89 -7.32 -34.83
C SER A 23 -6.77 -7.29 -33.79
N GLN A 24 -6.51 -6.13 -33.20
CA GLN A 24 -5.54 -5.99 -32.12
C GLN A 24 -6.08 -6.74 -30.90
N SER A 25 -5.85 -8.04 -30.83
CA SER A 25 -5.98 -8.82 -29.60
C SER A 25 -4.58 -9.10 -29.05
N LYS A 26 -4.05 -8.15 -28.28
CA LYS A 26 -3.23 -8.43 -27.09
C LYS A 26 -2.85 -7.12 -26.39
N GLN A 27 -3.73 -6.66 -25.51
CA GLN A 27 -3.36 -5.82 -24.37
C GLN A 27 -3.80 -6.57 -23.10
N GLU A 28 -3.27 -7.77 -22.90
CA GLU A 28 -3.36 -8.46 -21.61
C GLU A 28 -2.28 -7.86 -20.72
N GLY A 29 -2.61 -6.75 -20.06
CA GLY A 29 -1.66 -5.90 -19.36
C GLY A 29 -1.14 -6.49 -18.04
N VAL A 30 -1.96 -7.28 -17.35
CA VAL A 30 -1.70 -7.79 -16.00
C VAL A 30 -2.20 -9.22 -15.82
N LEU A 31 -1.42 -10.03 -15.10
CA LEU A 31 -1.84 -11.34 -14.60
C LEU A 31 -2.69 -11.14 -13.33
N ILE A 32 -3.98 -11.44 -13.41
CA ILE A 32 -4.89 -11.42 -12.27
C ILE A 32 -4.92 -12.82 -11.66
N SER A 33 -4.25 -12.98 -10.52
CA SER A 33 -4.11 -14.28 -9.82
C SER A 33 -4.51 -14.15 -8.36
N ASP A 34 -5.58 -14.84 -7.96
CA ASP A 34 -6.03 -14.89 -6.56
C ASP A 34 -5.00 -15.58 -5.65
N TYR A 35 -4.25 -16.53 -6.21
CA TYR A 35 -3.17 -17.21 -5.48
C TYR A 35 -2.04 -16.25 -5.10
N GLU A 36 -1.61 -15.38 -6.02
CA GLU A 36 -0.59 -14.37 -5.69
C GLU A 36 -1.16 -13.26 -4.82
N TYR A 37 -2.45 -12.91 -4.98
CA TYR A 37 -3.12 -11.89 -4.19
C TYR A 37 -3.28 -12.28 -2.72
N THR A 38 -3.72 -13.51 -2.43
CA THR A 38 -3.99 -13.96 -1.06
C THR A 38 -2.73 -14.14 -0.21
N LYS A 39 -1.54 -14.24 -0.82
CA LYS A 39 -0.25 -14.22 -0.10
C LYS A 39 0.16 -12.84 0.38
N VAL A 40 -0.43 -11.78 -0.15
CA VAL A 40 -0.11 -10.41 0.25
C VAL A 40 -0.81 -10.12 1.58
N GLU A 41 -0.08 -9.55 2.52
CA GLU A 41 -0.63 -9.11 3.80
C GLU A 41 -1.78 -8.11 3.58
N LYS A 42 -2.86 -8.26 4.35
CA LYS A 42 -4.01 -7.37 4.31
C LYS A 42 -3.69 -6.05 4.99
N ARG A 43 -4.14 -4.94 4.43
CA ARG A 43 -4.04 -3.63 5.08
C ARG A 43 -4.85 -3.66 6.37
N TYR A 44 -4.24 -3.19 7.45
CA TYR A 44 -4.97 -2.87 8.66
C TYR A 44 -5.69 -1.52 8.49
N TYR A 45 -7.00 -1.51 8.65
CA TYR A 45 -7.80 -0.29 8.57
C TYR A 45 -7.94 0.33 9.95
N THR A 46 -7.28 1.47 10.14
CA THR A 46 -7.38 2.23 11.38
C THR A 46 -8.79 2.84 11.49
N VAL A 47 -9.48 2.55 12.60
CA VAL A 47 -10.69 3.28 12.92
C VAL A 47 -10.30 4.45 13.81
N ARG A 48 -10.15 5.62 13.20
CA ARG A 48 -10.06 6.89 13.95
C ARG A 48 -11.28 6.95 14.86
N GLY A 49 -11.06 7.03 16.17
CA GLY A 49 -12.09 6.81 17.19
C GLY A 49 -13.37 7.61 16.91
N GLY A 50 -14.49 6.91 16.76
CA GLY A 50 -15.80 7.47 16.45
C GLY A 50 -15.98 7.77 14.96
N THR A 51 -16.67 6.86 14.26
CA THR A 51 -17.24 7.04 12.91
C THR A 51 -16.47 8.02 12.03
N ARG A 52 -15.31 7.61 11.48
CA ARG A 52 -14.66 8.37 10.40
C ARG A 52 -15.68 8.59 9.29
N THR A 53 -16.25 9.78 9.27
CA THR A 53 -17.07 10.24 8.16
C THR A 53 -16.06 10.60 7.09
N LEU A 54 -15.85 9.66 6.17
CA LEU A 54 -15.05 9.93 4.98
C LEU A 54 -15.66 11.17 4.29
N PRO A 55 -14.83 12.10 3.79
CA PRO A 55 -15.36 13.21 3.02
C PRO A 55 -16.16 12.65 1.83
N ALA A 56 -17.15 13.41 1.34
CA ALA A 56 -17.95 12.96 0.20
C ALA A 56 -17.12 12.82 -1.09
N SER A 57 -15.98 13.50 -1.16
CA SER A 57 -15.00 13.35 -2.24
C SER A 57 -13.58 13.55 -1.73
N TYR A 58 -12.63 12.95 -2.43
CA TYR A 58 -11.20 13.09 -2.15
C TYR A 58 -10.39 12.84 -3.42
N SER A 59 -9.34 13.62 -3.66
CA SER A 59 -8.52 13.47 -4.87
C SER A 59 -7.04 13.68 -4.60
N LEU A 60 -6.24 12.77 -5.14
CA LEU A 60 -4.79 12.80 -5.23
C LEU A 60 -4.32 13.20 -6.63
N LYS A 61 -5.24 13.56 -7.54
CA LYS A 61 -4.94 13.86 -8.94
C LYS A 61 -3.93 14.99 -9.11
N GLU A 62 -3.93 15.97 -8.20
CA GLU A 62 -2.95 17.07 -8.23
C GLU A 62 -1.50 16.59 -8.05
N PHE A 63 -1.31 15.43 -7.41
CA PHE A 63 -0.02 14.78 -7.19
C PHE A 63 0.32 13.75 -8.27
N ALA A 64 -0.59 13.51 -9.23
CA ALA A 64 -0.37 12.55 -10.29
C ALA A 64 0.60 13.10 -11.36
N PRO A 65 1.57 12.31 -11.84
CA PRO A 65 2.35 12.71 -13.00
C PRO A 65 1.46 12.73 -14.23
N LYS A 66 1.89 13.45 -15.27
CA LYS A 66 1.20 13.45 -16.56
C LYS A 66 1.09 12.00 -17.08
N PRO A 67 -0.11 11.52 -17.47
CA PRO A 67 -0.26 10.19 -18.04
C PRO A 67 0.60 9.99 -19.29
N LEU A 68 1.34 8.88 -19.30
CA LEU A 68 2.13 8.41 -20.43
C LEU A 68 1.58 7.08 -20.97
N ASN A 69 2.23 6.52 -21.97
CA ASN A 69 1.74 5.37 -22.73
C ASN A 69 2.66 4.16 -22.51
N GLN A 70 2.06 3.02 -22.14
CA GLN A 70 2.73 1.71 -22.03
C GLN A 70 2.99 1.04 -23.38
N PHE A 71 2.47 1.62 -24.46
CA PHE A 71 2.45 1.09 -25.82
C PHE A 71 1.75 -0.27 -25.90
N ASP A 72 2.24 -1.18 -26.73
CA ASP A 72 1.65 -2.50 -26.95
C ASP A 72 2.24 -3.57 -26.00
N TYR A 73 2.88 -3.14 -24.90
CA TYR A 73 3.50 -4.05 -23.94
C TYR A 73 2.60 -4.34 -22.74
N PRO A 74 2.63 -5.57 -22.19
CA PRO A 74 1.91 -5.97 -20.97
C PRO A 74 2.59 -5.44 -19.70
N THR A 75 2.81 -4.13 -19.63
CA THR A 75 3.56 -3.48 -18.53
C THR A 75 2.68 -2.63 -17.62
N SER A 76 1.34 -2.66 -17.78
CA SER A 76 0.43 -1.81 -16.99
C SER A 76 0.59 -1.94 -15.48
N PRO A 77 0.88 -3.12 -14.89
CA PRO A 77 1.18 -3.25 -13.46
C PRO A 77 2.29 -2.31 -12.99
N ALA A 78 3.36 -2.20 -13.79
CA ALA A 78 4.50 -1.38 -13.46
C ALA A 78 4.23 0.11 -13.65
N TRP A 79 3.44 0.47 -14.67
CA TRP A 79 2.97 1.84 -14.85
C TRP A 79 2.04 2.29 -13.73
N ALA A 80 1.08 1.46 -13.33
CA ALA A 80 0.17 1.78 -12.24
C ALA A 80 0.91 1.88 -10.89
N ALA A 81 1.80 0.93 -10.58
CA ALA A 81 2.48 0.89 -9.29
C ALA A 81 3.66 1.88 -9.18
N SER A 82 4.58 1.87 -10.15
CA SER A 82 5.79 2.68 -10.06
C SER A 82 5.60 4.07 -10.65
N TYR A 83 5.13 4.17 -11.91
CA TYR A 83 5.02 5.48 -12.55
C TYR A 83 3.93 6.34 -11.90
N ALA A 84 2.73 5.80 -11.68
CA ALA A 84 1.63 6.56 -11.09
C ALA A 84 1.70 6.57 -9.55
N ALA A 85 1.44 5.45 -8.88
CA ALA A 85 1.22 5.42 -7.43
C ALA A 85 2.46 5.86 -6.62
N LEU A 86 3.65 5.31 -6.88
CA LEU A 86 4.84 5.71 -6.13
C LEU A 86 5.21 7.19 -6.35
N THR A 87 5.00 7.72 -7.56
CA THR A 87 5.23 9.14 -7.86
C THR A 87 4.25 10.03 -7.10
N ILE A 88 2.97 9.65 -7.02
CA ILE A 88 1.95 10.36 -6.23
C ILE A 88 2.38 10.43 -4.76
N VAL A 89 2.74 9.28 -4.18
CA VAL A 89 3.16 9.20 -2.77
C VAL A 89 4.36 10.12 -2.51
N GLU A 90 5.39 10.08 -3.37
CA GLU A 90 6.56 10.92 -3.17
C GLU A 90 6.25 12.41 -3.42
N ALA A 91 5.41 12.75 -4.39
CA ALA A 91 5.01 14.13 -4.65
C ALA A 91 4.30 14.74 -3.44
N GLN A 92 3.41 13.99 -2.79
CA GLN A 92 2.77 14.40 -1.54
C GLN A 92 3.79 14.64 -0.42
N GLN A 93 4.71 13.69 -0.20
CA GLN A 93 5.72 13.79 0.86
C GLN A 93 6.70 14.94 0.67
N THR A 94 6.95 15.31 -0.58
CA THR A 94 7.92 16.36 -0.95
C THR A 94 7.25 17.70 -1.28
N GLY A 95 5.91 17.78 -1.21
CA GLY A 95 5.15 18.97 -1.57
C GLY A 95 5.31 19.40 -3.04
N ARG A 96 5.65 18.46 -3.93
CA ARG A 96 5.85 18.78 -5.36
C ARG A 96 4.52 18.99 -6.06
N THR A 97 4.52 19.89 -7.03
CA THR A 97 3.32 20.26 -7.79
C THR A 97 3.59 20.37 -9.29
N GLY A 98 2.53 20.22 -10.08
CA GLY A 98 2.54 20.51 -11.52
C GLY A 98 3.59 19.73 -12.31
N ARG A 99 4.34 20.42 -13.17
CA ARG A 99 5.28 19.80 -14.12
C ARG A 99 6.45 19.08 -13.43
N GLU A 100 6.83 19.52 -12.24
CA GLU A 100 7.94 18.90 -11.50
C GLU A 100 7.66 17.42 -11.19
N ILE A 101 6.41 17.10 -10.86
CA ILE A 101 5.97 15.72 -10.58
C ILE A 101 6.31 14.81 -11.76
N THR A 102 6.00 15.24 -12.99
CA THR A 102 6.28 14.45 -14.20
C THR A 102 7.78 14.31 -14.45
N GLN A 103 8.55 15.37 -14.21
CA GLN A 103 10.02 15.35 -14.37
C GLN A 103 10.71 14.43 -13.34
N LYS A 104 10.06 14.21 -12.19
CA LYS A 104 10.51 13.32 -11.13
C LYS A 104 9.79 11.98 -11.12
N ALA A 105 8.91 11.68 -12.08
CA ALA A 105 8.18 10.42 -12.09
C ALA A 105 9.12 9.21 -12.11
N PHE A 106 8.74 8.13 -11.43
CA PHE A 106 9.53 6.90 -11.38
C PHE A 106 9.41 6.08 -12.66
N SER A 107 10.43 5.29 -12.97
CA SER A 107 10.45 4.42 -14.15
C SER A 107 9.60 3.17 -13.89
N PRO A 108 8.63 2.85 -14.76
CA PRO A 108 7.90 1.58 -14.65
C PRO A 108 8.76 0.39 -15.08
N LEU A 109 9.73 0.60 -15.97
CA LEU A 109 10.40 -0.52 -16.63
C LEU A 109 11.45 -1.20 -15.74
N PHE A 110 12.05 -0.47 -14.79
CA PHE A 110 13.01 -1.06 -13.87
C PHE A 110 12.39 -2.18 -13.00
N PRO A 111 11.32 -1.92 -12.21
CA PRO A 111 10.67 -2.98 -11.45
C PRO A 111 10.03 -4.05 -12.34
N TYR A 112 9.53 -3.69 -13.53
CA TYR A 112 9.05 -4.68 -14.50
C TYR A 112 10.14 -5.70 -14.87
N TYR A 113 11.32 -5.24 -15.28
CA TYR A 113 12.44 -6.11 -15.63
C TYR A 113 12.79 -7.09 -14.49
N TYR A 114 12.90 -6.59 -13.25
CA TYR A 114 13.22 -7.41 -12.08
C TYR A 114 12.06 -8.26 -11.54
N SER A 115 10.84 -8.08 -12.06
CA SER A 115 9.69 -8.93 -11.72
C SER A 115 9.54 -10.16 -12.61
N THR A 116 10.29 -10.19 -13.72
CA THR A 116 10.20 -11.21 -14.78
C THR A 116 11.40 -12.15 -14.76
N ASN A 117 11.29 -13.28 -15.46
CA ASN A 117 12.46 -14.12 -15.69
C ASN A 117 13.36 -13.49 -16.77
N THR A 118 14.47 -12.90 -16.33
CA THR A 118 15.40 -12.16 -17.20
C THR A 118 16.10 -13.02 -18.25
N GLU A 119 16.11 -14.34 -18.10
CA GLU A 119 16.70 -15.25 -19.09
C GLU A 119 15.78 -15.44 -20.31
N THR A 120 14.46 -15.39 -20.08
CA THR A 120 13.43 -15.67 -21.08
C THR A 120 12.72 -14.43 -21.60
N ASN A 121 12.57 -13.38 -20.79
CA ASN A 121 11.86 -12.16 -21.17
C ASN A 121 12.78 -11.10 -21.79
N LYS A 122 13.19 -11.32 -23.04
CA LYS A 122 14.05 -10.36 -23.77
C LYS A 122 13.29 -9.22 -24.45
N ASN A 123 11.96 -9.34 -24.57
CA ASN A 123 11.13 -8.44 -25.39
C ASN A 123 10.05 -7.70 -24.60
N CYS A 124 10.02 -7.81 -23.27
CA CYS A 124 8.96 -7.26 -22.41
C CYS A 124 7.56 -7.77 -22.75
N GLU A 125 7.45 -9.07 -23.05
CA GLU A 125 6.20 -9.73 -23.41
C GLU A 125 5.65 -10.60 -22.27
N GLU A 126 6.42 -10.77 -21.19
CA GLU A 126 5.98 -11.52 -20.01
C GLU A 126 4.89 -10.73 -19.28
N VAL A 127 3.74 -11.39 -19.10
CA VAL A 127 2.61 -10.87 -18.33
C VAL A 127 2.87 -11.16 -16.85
N VAL A 128 2.86 -10.12 -16.02
CA VAL A 128 3.16 -10.21 -14.59
C VAL A 128 1.98 -9.71 -13.74
N SER A 129 1.92 -10.17 -12.50
CA SER A 129 0.94 -9.66 -11.53
C SER A 129 1.41 -8.35 -10.91
N ILE A 130 0.47 -7.59 -10.33
CA ILE A 130 0.81 -6.40 -9.53
C ILE A 130 1.66 -6.79 -8.33
N ALA A 131 1.38 -7.92 -7.68
CA ALA A 131 2.17 -8.41 -6.54
C ALA A 131 3.65 -8.66 -6.90
N GLN A 132 3.94 -9.22 -8.08
CA GLN A 132 5.32 -9.40 -8.56
C GLN A 132 6.04 -8.06 -8.74
N ILE A 133 5.36 -7.06 -9.30
CA ILE A 133 5.91 -5.70 -9.45
C ILE A 133 6.19 -5.07 -8.08
N LEU A 134 5.22 -5.13 -7.16
CA LEU A 134 5.36 -4.57 -5.82
C LEU A 134 6.51 -5.23 -5.05
N LYS A 135 6.66 -6.56 -5.18
CA LYS A 135 7.80 -7.31 -4.64
C LYS A 135 9.13 -6.83 -5.25
N ALA A 136 9.20 -6.64 -6.56
CA ALA A 136 10.39 -6.10 -7.21
C ALA A 136 10.70 -4.66 -6.75
N MET A 137 9.69 -3.81 -6.56
CA MET A 137 9.84 -2.47 -6.00
C MET A 137 10.33 -2.48 -4.54
N LYS A 138 9.86 -3.42 -3.70
CA LYS A 138 10.34 -3.59 -2.31
C LYS A 138 11.79 -4.09 -2.28
N GLN A 139 12.13 -5.04 -3.15
CA GLN A 139 13.45 -5.68 -3.17
C GLN A 139 14.54 -4.82 -3.84
N TYR A 140 14.25 -4.24 -5.00
CA TYR A 140 15.22 -3.57 -5.87
C TYR A 140 14.98 -2.06 -6.01
N GLY A 141 13.76 -1.59 -5.75
CA GLY A 141 13.37 -0.20 -5.96
C GLY A 141 13.18 0.16 -7.43
N THR A 142 13.27 1.45 -7.73
CA THR A 142 13.11 1.96 -9.10
C THR A 142 13.91 3.24 -9.34
N THR A 143 14.20 3.52 -10.61
CA THR A 143 14.87 4.74 -11.05
C THR A 143 13.87 5.84 -11.37
N ARG A 144 14.33 7.05 -11.72
CA ARG A 144 13.46 8.02 -12.37
C ARG A 144 13.22 7.63 -13.82
N TYR A 145 12.05 7.94 -14.35
CA TYR A 145 11.72 7.70 -15.75
C TYR A 145 12.74 8.34 -16.69
N VAL A 146 13.19 9.56 -16.38
CA VAL A 146 14.21 10.28 -17.16
C VAL A 146 15.59 9.61 -17.17
N ASP A 147 15.92 8.80 -16.16
CA ASP A 147 17.18 8.06 -16.10
C ASP A 147 17.14 6.76 -16.90
N LEU A 148 15.94 6.35 -17.34
CA LEU A 148 15.66 5.14 -18.10
C LEU A 148 14.43 5.32 -19.04
N PRO A 149 14.49 6.25 -20.01
CA PRO A 149 13.35 6.64 -20.85
C PRO A 149 13.18 5.66 -22.03
N VAL A 150 13.04 4.38 -21.70
CA VAL A 150 12.92 3.29 -22.67
C VAL A 150 11.52 2.70 -22.64
N ARG A 151 11.08 2.13 -23.77
CA ARG A 151 9.79 1.43 -23.86
C ARG A 151 9.86 0.00 -23.32
N CYS A 152 11.04 -0.62 -23.43
CA CYS A 152 11.32 -1.96 -22.98
C CYS A 152 12.81 -2.06 -22.63
N ILE A 153 13.12 -2.78 -21.55
CA ILE A 153 14.49 -3.11 -21.14
C ILE A 153 14.79 -4.53 -21.61
N THR A 154 15.66 -4.66 -22.61
CA THR A 154 16.01 -5.95 -23.23
C THR A 154 17.30 -6.56 -22.68
N HIS A 155 17.99 -5.85 -21.78
CA HIS A 155 19.25 -6.26 -21.17
C HIS A 155 19.33 -5.73 -19.73
N SER A 156 20.15 -6.39 -18.89
CA SER A 156 20.27 -6.05 -17.48
C SER A 156 20.61 -4.58 -17.25
N PRO A 157 19.76 -3.81 -16.54
CA PRO A 157 20.03 -2.42 -16.18
C PRO A 157 20.89 -2.33 -14.91
N ALA A 158 21.82 -3.27 -14.70
CA ALA A 158 22.61 -3.42 -13.47
C ALA A 158 23.36 -2.13 -13.07
N SER A 159 23.79 -1.32 -14.04
CA SER A 159 24.43 -0.02 -13.78
C SER A 159 23.52 0.97 -13.03
N LYS A 160 22.20 0.74 -13.05
CA LYS A 160 21.19 1.56 -12.38
C LYS A 160 20.74 1.01 -11.03
N ILE A 161 21.24 -0.15 -10.59
CA ILE A 161 20.80 -0.80 -9.34
C ILE A 161 21.01 0.08 -8.10
N ASN A 162 22.12 0.82 -8.04
CA ASN A 162 22.43 1.72 -6.93
C ASN A 162 21.56 2.99 -6.93
N LEU A 163 21.03 3.38 -8.09
CA LEU A 163 20.08 4.48 -8.20
C LEU A 163 18.68 3.98 -7.79
N ALA A 164 18.32 2.78 -8.23
CA ALA A 164 17.04 2.17 -7.92
C ALA A 164 16.87 1.85 -6.43
N SER A 165 17.92 1.34 -5.80
CA SER A 165 17.91 0.95 -4.39
C SER A 165 17.64 2.10 -3.40
N ARG A 166 17.77 3.35 -3.86
CA ARG A 166 17.43 4.56 -3.08
C ARG A 166 15.94 4.85 -3.05
N ASN A 167 15.18 4.31 -4.00
CA ASN A 167 13.73 4.51 -4.11
C ASN A 167 13.00 3.17 -4.00
N LYS A 168 13.31 2.44 -2.92
CA LYS A 168 12.59 1.21 -2.58
C LYS A 168 11.21 1.54 -2.04
N LEU A 169 10.24 0.71 -2.42
CA LEU A 169 8.98 0.64 -1.72
C LEU A 169 9.23 0.10 -0.30
N SER A 170 8.65 0.71 0.72
CA SER A 170 8.83 0.26 2.09
C SER A 170 7.90 -0.92 2.39
N GLU A 171 6.63 -0.80 2.01
CA GLU A 171 5.65 -1.87 2.15
C GLU A 171 4.54 -1.79 1.10
N TYR A 172 3.82 -2.88 0.91
CA TYR A 172 2.54 -2.93 0.21
C TYR A 172 1.57 -3.88 0.92
N ALA A 173 0.28 -3.62 0.75
CA ALA A 173 -0.76 -4.45 1.35
C ALA A 173 -1.98 -4.53 0.45
N ARG A 174 -2.66 -5.68 0.44
CA ARG A 174 -3.95 -5.83 -0.24
C ARG A 174 -5.06 -5.17 0.55
N LEU A 175 -6.06 -4.59 -0.12
CA LEU A 175 -7.09 -3.79 0.56
C LEU A 175 -8.28 -4.61 1.08
N PHE A 176 -8.52 -5.77 0.51
CA PHE A 176 -9.68 -6.60 0.83
C PHE A 176 -9.45 -8.05 0.40
N ASP A 177 -10.27 -8.96 0.91
CA ASP A 177 -10.38 -10.33 0.41
C ASP A 177 -11.22 -10.35 -0.88
N VAL A 178 -10.97 -11.34 -1.75
CA VAL A 178 -11.76 -11.52 -2.99
C VAL A 178 -13.24 -11.71 -2.65
N THR A 179 -13.53 -12.35 -1.52
CA THR A 179 -14.87 -12.64 -0.99
C THR A 179 -15.52 -11.48 -0.23
N ASP A 180 -14.81 -10.38 0.03
CA ASP A 180 -15.40 -9.22 0.71
C ASP A 180 -16.54 -8.63 -0.14
N ASN A 181 -17.61 -8.19 0.54
CA ASN A 181 -18.76 -7.60 -0.14
C ASN A 181 -18.43 -6.22 -0.74
N GLU A 182 -19.30 -5.75 -1.63
CA GLU A 182 -19.11 -4.50 -2.36
C GLU A 182 -18.90 -3.28 -1.44
N SER A 183 -19.70 -3.15 -0.39
CA SER A 183 -19.61 -2.03 0.56
C SER A 183 -18.25 -2.00 1.27
N THR A 184 -17.76 -3.17 1.72
CA THR A 184 -16.43 -3.30 2.33
C THR A 184 -15.35 -2.88 1.35
N LYS A 185 -15.38 -3.36 0.10
CA LYS A 185 -14.37 -3.02 -0.92
C LYS A 185 -14.35 -1.53 -1.26
N ILE A 186 -15.53 -0.91 -1.43
CA ILE A 186 -15.65 0.54 -1.66
C ILE A 186 -15.08 1.31 -0.47
N LYS A 187 -15.50 0.96 0.76
CA LYS A 187 -15.03 1.62 1.98
C LYS A 187 -13.51 1.48 2.14
N SER A 188 -12.95 0.31 1.85
CA SER A 188 -11.51 0.04 1.87
C SER A 188 -10.75 0.98 0.94
N ILE A 189 -11.18 1.11 -0.33
CA ILE A 189 -10.53 1.99 -1.32
C ILE A 189 -10.66 3.46 -0.90
N LYS A 190 -11.86 3.91 -0.53
CA LYS A 190 -12.09 5.30 -0.09
C LYS A 190 -11.28 5.66 1.14
N THR A 191 -11.17 4.75 2.10
CA THR A 191 -10.37 4.96 3.33
C THR A 191 -8.89 5.07 2.98
N THR A 192 -8.36 4.19 2.12
CA THR A 192 -6.98 4.27 1.66
C THR A 192 -6.67 5.57 0.93
N LEU A 193 -7.56 6.02 0.03
CA LEU A 193 -7.42 7.32 -0.64
C LEU A 193 -7.41 8.47 0.37
N ALA A 194 -8.36 8.47 1.31
CA ALA A 194 -8.45 9.48 2.36
C ALA A 194 -7.27 9.44 3.36
N ASP A 195 -6.49 8.37 3.38
CA ASP A 195 -5.21 8.24 4.10
C ASP A 195 -4.02 8.77 3.29
N ASN A 196 -4.27 9.55 2.23
CA ASN A 196 -3.26 10.07 1.32
C ASN A 196 -2.50 8.97 0.56
N LEU A 197 -3.12 7.81 0.31
CA LEU A 197 -2.49 6.73 -0.43
C LEU A 197 -3.24 6.43 -1.73
N PRO A 198 -2.56 6.46 -2.90
CA PRO A 198 -3.15 5.97 -4.14
C PRO A 198 -3.37 4.46 -4.06
N VAL A 199 -4.34 3.96 -4.83
CA VAL A 199 -4.66 2.53 -4.87
C VAL A 199 -4.31 1.97 -6.23
N VAL A 200 -3.57 0.87 -6.26
CA VAL A 200 -3.23 0.18 -7.51
C VAL A 200 -4.15 -1.01 -7.66
N VAL A 201 -4.83 -1.12 -8.80
CA VAL A 201 -5.86 -2.14 -9.02
C VAL A 201 -5.58 -2.95 -10.28
N ALA A 202 -6.03 -4.20 -10.29
CA ALA A 202 -6.15 -4.99 -11.52
C ALA A 202 -7.63 -5.10 -11.89
N MET A 203 -7.96 -4.75 -13.13
CA MET A 203 -9.32 -4.79 -13.66
C MET A 203 -9.42 -5.71 -14.86
N HIS A 204 -10.51 -6.45 -14.95
CA HIS A 204 -10.95 -7.09 -16.18
C HIS A 204 -11.66 -6.05 -17.04
N VAL A 205 -11.17 -5.76 -18.24
CA VAL A 205 -11.73 -4.68 -19.09
C VAL A 205 -12.10 -5.19 -20.48
N GLY A 206 -13.34 -4.92 -20.88
CA GLY A 206 -13.83 -5.19 -22.23
C GLY A 206 -13.43 -4.11 -23.24
N LYS A 207 -13.78 -4.32 -24.53
CA LYS A 207 -13.52 -3.34 -25.60
C LYS A 207 -14.16 -1.98 -25.31
N SER A 208 -15.27 -1.95 -24.55
CA SER A 208 -15.89 -0.70 -24.11
C SER A 208 -15.01 0.25 -23.33
N PHE A 209 -13.96 -0.26 -22.71
CA PHE A 209 -12.98 0.54 -22.01
C PHE A 209 -12.08 1.35 -22.96
N ASP A 210 -11.86 0.88 -24.19
CA ASP A 210 -10.95 1.52 -25.15
C ASP A 210 -11.52 2.83 -25.71
N TYR A 211 -12.84 2.92 -25.83
CA TYR A 211 -13.54 4.07 -26.38
C TYR A 211 -14.27 4.93 -25.34
N ALA A 212 -14.17 4.58 -24.05
CA ALA A 212 -14.70 5.40 -22.97
C ALA A 212 -13.94 6.74 -22.86
N LYS A 213 -14.66 7.78 -22.42
CA LYS A 213 -14.16 9.16 -22.32
C LYS A 213 -14.16 9.63 -20.87
N GLU A 214 -15.11 10.48 -20.47
CA GLU A 214 -15.18 10.98 -19.09
C GLU A 214 -15.47 9.88 -18.07
N PHE A 215 -16.33 8.93 -18.44
CA PHE A 215 -16.67 7.79 -17.61
C PHE A 215 -16.74 6.49 -18.42
N TRP A 216 -16.57 5.36 -17.74
CA TRP A 216 -16.80 4.04 -18.31
C TRP A 216 -18.13 3.47 -17.86
N ARG A 217 -18.89 2.95 -18.83
CA ARG A 217 -20.03 2.06 -18.59
C ARG A 217 -19.79 0.79 -19.42
N PRO A 218 -19.59 -0.36 -18.76
CA PRO A 218 -19.35 -1.62 -19.46
C PRO A 218 -20.49 -1.94 -20.44
N ARG A 219 -20.14 -2.43 -21.64
CA ARG A 219 -21.10 -2.99 -22.60
C ARG A 219 -21.02 -4.51 -22.70
N GLU A 220 -19.88 -5.06 -22.31
CA GLU A 220 -19.64 -6.47 -22.14
C GLU A 220 -20.14 -6.92 -20.77
N GLU A 221 -20.48 -8.20 -20.64
CA GLU A 221 -20.65 -8.82 -19.32
C GLU A 221 -19.31 -9.15 -18.70
N TYR A 222 -19.28 -9.16 -17.37
CA TYR A 222 -18.08 -9.54 -16.62
C TYR A 222 -17.70 -10.99 -16.92
N SER A 223 -16.40 -11.21 -17.10
CA SER A 223 -15.79 -12.54 -17.20
C SER A 223 -14.31 -12.44 -16.84
N ASP A 224 -13.79 -13.44 -16.12
CA ASP A 224 -12.37 -13.56 -15.83
C ASP A 224 -11.50 -13.74 -17.09
N ASN A 225 -12.14 -14.05 -18.24
CA ASN A 225 -11.48 -14.13 -19.55
C ASN A 225 -11.32 -12.77 -20.24
N LEU A 226 -11.90 -11.70 -19.70
CA LEU A 226 -11.66 -10.35 -20.22
C LEU A 226 -10.19 -9.96 -19.97
N PRO A 227 -9.56 -9.23 -20.89
CA PRO A 227 -8.19 -8.75 -20.72
C PRO A 227 -7.99 -8.01 -19.40
N GLY A 228 -6.87 -8.29 -18.74
CA GLY A 228 -6.46 -7.57 -17.53
C GLY A 228 -5.84 -6.21 -17.87
N GLN A 229 -6.20 -5.16 -17.14
CA GLN A 229 -5.49 -3.88 -17.13
C GLN A 229 -5.24 -3.42 -15.69
N ALA A 230 -4.01 -3.03 -15.37
CA ALA A 230 -3.72 -2.39 -14.10
C ALA A 230 -3.86 -0.87 -14.20
N LEU A 231 -4.44 -0.26 -13.16
CA LEU A 231 -4.74 1.17 -13.09
C LEU A 231 -4.36 1.72 -11.71
N CYS A 232 -4.19 3.03 -11.63
CA CYS A 232 -4.01 3.72 -10.35
C CYS A 232 -5.28 4.53 -10.05
N VAL A 233 -5.99 4.20 -8.98
CA VAL A 233 -7.09 5.00 -8.45
C VAL A 233 -6.50 6.20 -7.73
N VAL A 234 -6.93 7.39 -8.14
CA VAL A 234 -6.42 8.67 -7.64
C VAL A 234 -7.47 9.45 -6.87
N GLY A 235 -8.73 9.04 -6.86
CA GLY A 235 -9.76 9.77 -6.12
C GLY A 235 -11.12 9.08 -6.15
N TYR A 236 -12.05 9.68 -5.43
CA TYR A 236 -13.46 9.32 -5.45
C TYR A 236 -14.34 10.55 -5.25
N ASP A 237 -15.58 10.46 -5.71
CA ASP A 237 -16.61 11.45 -5.47
C ASP A 237 -17.98 10.76 -5.42
N ASP A 238 -18.63 10.84 -4.25
CA ASP A 238 -19.93 10.23 -3.98
C ASP A 238 -21.07 10.86 -4.79
N ASN A 239 -20.87 12.06 -5.34
CA ASN A 239 -21.87 12.76 -6.15
C ASN A 239 -21.64 12.58 -7.66
N LYS A 240 -20.42 12.22 -8.09
CA LYS A 240 -20.11 11.96 -9.51
C LYS A 240 -20.76 10.65 -9.95
N PHE A 241 -21.71 10.74 -10.88
CA PHE A 241 -22.38 9.58 -11.48
C PHE A 241 -23.08 8.65 -10.47
N GLY A 242 -23.53 9.19 -9.32
CA GLY A 242 -24.10 8.40 -8.22
C GLY A 242 -23.07 7.71 -7.33
N GLY A 243 -21.80 8.11 -7.44
CA GLY A 243 -20.67 7.56 -6.70
C GLY A 243 -19.68 6.88 -7.64
N ALA A 244 -18.48 7.45 -7.79
CA ALA A 244 -17.48 6.95 -8.72
C ALA A 244 -16.05 7.10 -8.20
N PHE A 245 -15.17 6.21 -8.65
CA PHE A 245 -13.72 6.30 -8.51
C PHE A 245 -13.11 6.97 -9.74
N GLU A 246 -12.09 7.82 -9.55
CA GLU A 246 -11.27 8.35 -10.64
C GLU A 246 -9.99 7.52 -10.76
N VAL A 247 -9.71 7.03 -11.96
CA VAL A 247 -8.50 6.25 -12.28
C VAL A 247 -7.59 6.99 -13.24
N MET A 248 -6.29 6.80 -13.08
CA MET A 248 -5.23 7.14 -14.01
C MET A 248 -4.83 5.88 -14.79
N ASN A 249 -4.73 6.01 -16.11
CA ASN A 249 -4.33 4.92 -17.00
C ASN A 249 -2.96 5.20 -17.64
N SER A 250 -2.35 4.16 -18.21
CA SER A 250 -1.08 4.18 -18.93
C SER A 250 -1.26 4.09 -20.44
N ARG A 251 -2.28 4.77 -20.98
CA ARG A 251 -2.58 4.85 -22.43
C ARG A 251 -2.38 6.26 -23.01
N GLY A 252 -1.70 7.14 -22.28
CA GLY A 252 -1.44 8.53 -22.67
C GLY A 252 -2.64 9.46 -22.47
N THR A 253 -2.43 10.75 -22.73
CA THR A 253 -3.41 11.81 -22.47
C THR A 253 -4.61 11.81 -23.42
N GLU A 254 -4.50 11.20 -24.60
CA GLU A 254 -5.60 11.13 -25.56
C GLU A 254 -6.69 10.10 -25.18
N TRP A 255 -6.37 9.22 -24.22
CA TRP A 255 -7.32 8.25 -23.70
C TRP A 255 -8.15 8.87 -22.57
N GLY A 256 -9.44 8.55 -22.52
CA GLY A 256 -10.33 9.03 -21.47
C GLY A 256 -10.47 10.55 -21.46
N ASN A 257 -10.30 11.14 -20.28
CA ASN A 257 -10.24 12.56 -19.98
C ASN A 257 -8.82 12.93 -19.52
N ASP A 258 -7.95 13.28 -20.47
CA ASP A 258 -6.52 13.58 -20.24
C ASP A 258 -5.73 12.43 -19.59
N GLY A 259 -6.08 11.18 -19.93
CA GLY A 259 -5.49 9.97 -19.35
C GLY A 259 -6.15 9.49 -18.05
N PHE A 260 -7.22 10.16 -17.62
CA PHE A 260 -8.04 9.80 -16.45
C PHE A 260 -9.45 9.40 -16.85
N MET A 261 -10.17 8.73 -15.95
CA MET A 261 -11.55 8.32 -16.18
C MET A 261 -12.30 8.08 -14.88
N TRP A 262 -13.60 8.37 -14.86
CA TRP A 262 -14.48 8.00 -13.76
C TRP A 262 -15.15 6.64 -14.00
N ILE A 263 -15.23 5.82 -12.96
CA ILE A 263 -15.90 4.52 -13.00
C ILE A 263 -16.87 4.45 -11.82
N PRO A 264 -18.20 4.28 -12.06
CA PRO A 264 -19.18 4.14 -10.99
C PRO A 264 -18.81 3.01 -10.02
N TYR A 265 -19.08 3.16 -8.72
CA TYR A 265 -18.62 2.21 -7.70
C TYR A 265 -19.02 0.76 -7.98
N ALA A 266 -20.28 0.53 -8.34
CA ALA A 266 -20.80 -0.82 -8.60
C ALA A 266 -20.09 -1.48 -9.81
N ASP A 267 -19.90 -0.73 -10.90
CA ASP A 267 -19.14 -1.20 -12.06
C ASP A 267 -17.67 -1.42 -11.68
N PHE A 268 -17.06 -0.49 -10.94
CA PHE A 268 -15.68 -0.62 -10.52
C PHE A 268 -15.46 -1.90 -9.74
N ILE A 269 -16.25 -2.17 -8.69
CA ILE A 269 -16.10 -3.38 -7.88
C ILE A 269 -16.38 -4.66 -8.67
N LYS A 270 -17.39 -4.65 -9.55
CA LYS A 270 -17.71 -5.81 -10.40
C LYS A 270 -16.52 -6.25 -11.25
N TYR A 271 -15.73 -5.30 -11.76
CA TYR A 271 -14.62 -5.58 -12.68
C TYR A 271 -13.22 -5.53 -12.03
N THR A 272 -13.13 -5.26 -10.71
CA THR A 272 -11.86 -5.08 -10.00
C THR A 272 -11.67 -6.11 -8.88
N PRO A 273 -11.14 -7.31 -9.20
CA PRO A 273 -10.91 -8.34 -8.19
C PRO A 273 -9.78 -8.01 -7.20
N GLN A 274 -8.84 -7.13 -7.56
CA GLN A 274 -7.61 -6.91 -6.78
C GLN A 274 -7.30 -5.42 -6.59
N ALA A 275 -6.95 -5.05 -5.36
CA ALA A 275 -6.54 -3.70 -5.01
C ALA A 275 -5.43 -3.70 -3.96
N PHE A 276 -4.45 -2.80 -4.13
CA PHE A 276 -3.26 -2.71 -3.30
C PHE A 276 -3.02 -1.26 -2.85
N SER A 277 -2.55 -1.11 -1.62
CA SER A 277 -1.90 0.12 -1.12
C SER A 277 -0.39 -0.02 -1.17
N LEU A 278 0.29 1.12 -1.30
CA LEU A 278 1.74 1.23 -1.33
C LEU A 278 2.18 2.20 -0.25
N TYR A 279 3.22 1.85 0.50
CA TYR A 279 3.80 2.67 1.54
C TYR A 279 5.25 2.98 1.18
N MET A 280 5.58 4.26 1.11
CA MET A 280 6.95 4.73 1.04
C MET A 280 7.22 5.48 2.34
N ILE A 281 7.94 4.87 3.26
CA ILE A 281 8.32 5.51 4.51
C ILE A 281 9.51 6.42 4.22
N PRO A 282 9.43 7.71 4.59
CA PRO A 282 10.53 8.64 4.39
C PRO A 282 11.85 8.09 4.95
N PRO A 283 12.98 8.29 4.25
CA PRO A 283 14.27 7.74 4.66
C PRO A 283 14.68 8.23 6.06
N LYS A 284 15.61 7.50 6.70
CA LYS A 284 16.05 7.71 8.09
C LYS A 284 16.34 9.17 8.45
N ASN A 285 16.95 9.92 7.51
CA ASN A 285 17.38 11.32 7.68
C ASN A 285 16.35 12.37 7.21
N SER A 286 15.09 11.97 7.01
CA SER A 286 14.02 12.92 6.67
C SER A 286 13.45 13.55 7.94
N VAL A 287 13.03 14.82 7.83
CA VAL A 287 12.43 15.65 8.90
C VAL A 287 11.08 15.08 9.40
N SER A 288 10.58 13.98 8.82
CA SER A 288 9.43 13.25 9.36
C SER A 288 9.89 12.36 10.51
N GLU A 289 9.85 12.90 11.72
CA GLU A 289 10.26 12.21 12.95
C GLU A 289 9.15 11.25 13.42
N LEU A 290 9.53 10.08 13.95
CA LEU A 290 8.55 9.16 14.54
C LEU A 290 7.88 9.87 15.71
N SER A 291 6.57 9.81 15.75
CA SER A 291 5.79 10.37 16.84
C SER A 291 4.48 9.61 17.00
N GLY A 292 4.06 9.48 18.25
CA GLY A 292 2.92 8.68 18.61
C GLY A 292 3.00 8.23 20.05
N GLY A 293 2.10 7.36 20.43
CA GLY A 293 1.95 6.89 21.78
C GLY A 293 0.82 5.90 21.92
N ILE A 294 0.54 5.55 23.15
CA ILE A 294 -0.59 4.69 23.49
C ILE A 294 -1.39 5.22 24.68
N GLN A 295 -2.65 4.81 24.72
CA GLN A 295 -3.52 4.86 25.89
C GLN A 295 -4.09 3.47 26.13
N LEU A 296 -4.20 3.07 27.39
CA LEU A 296 -4.86 1.83 27.78
C LEU A 296 -6.28 2.16 28.26
N GLU A 297 -7.29 1.56 27.65
CA GLU A 297 -8.71 1.86 27.94
C GLU A 297 -9.44 0.60 28.43
N ILE A 298 -10.04 0.66 29.61
CA ILE A 298 -10.84 -0.44 30.19
C ILE A 298 -12.15 -0.57 29.42
N MET A 299 -12.48 -1.80 29.00
CA MET A 299 -13.75 -2.06 28.34
C MET A 299 -14.94 -1.95 29.30
N GLY A 300 -16.09 -1.51 28.80
CA GLY A 300 -17.31 -1.41 29.61
C GLY A 300 -17.44 -0.12 30.44
N GLY A 301 -16.68 0.93 30.12
CA GLY A 301 -16.82 2.25 30.73
C GLY A 301 -15.93 2.49 31.96
N GLY A 302 -14.91 1.66 32.17
CA GLY A 302 -13.97 1.80 33.29
C GLY A 302 -12.96 2.96 33.18
N GLY A 303 -12.94 3.69 32.06
CA GLY A 303 -12.00 4.78 31.82
C GLY A 303 -10.61 4.31 31.40
N ASN A 304 -9.61 5.19 31.52
CA ASN A 304 -8.24 4.91 31.11
C ASN A 304 -7.44 4.29 32.26
N MET A 305 -6.56 3.33 31.96
CA MET A 305 -5.56 2.87 32.92
C MET A 305 -4.43 3.91 33.00
N GLU A 306 -4.28 4.54 34.15
CA GLU A 306 -3.28 5.58 34.37
C GLU A 306 -1.86 4.99 34.32
N LEU A 307 -0.98 5.61 33.52
CA LEU A 307 0.42 5.22 33.37
C LEU A 307 1.33 6.21 34.09
N VAL A 308 2.31 5.69 34.83
CA VAL A 308 3.36 6.48 35.47
C VAL A 308 4.68 6.18 34.77
N GLN A 309 5.32 7.21 34.21
CA GLN A 309 6.66 7.06 33.65
C GLN A 309 7.68 6.86 34.78
N LEU A 310 8.39 5.73 34.78
CA LEU A 310 9.45 5.45 35.75
C LEU A 310 10.82 5.92 35.24
N ARG A 311 11.02 5.84 33.92
CA ARG A 311 12.22 6.29 33.19
C ARG A 311 11.84 6.47 31.70
N PRO A 312 12.65 7.17 30.89
CA PRO A 312 12.32 7.41 29.48
C PRO A 312 11.95 6.13 28.72
N GLY A 313 10.76 6.10 28.12
CA GLY A 313 10.23 4.95 27.38
C GLY A 313 9.72 3.78 28.22
N TYR A 314 9.79 3.87 29.55
CA TYR A 314 9.36 2.81 30.47
C TYR A 314 8.31 3.34 31.46
N TYR A 315 7.15 2.72 31.44
CA TYR A 315 5.97 3.12 32.19
C TYR A 315 5.49 1.96 33.06
N LYS A 316 4.74 2.29 34.10
CA LYS A 316 4.04 1.33 34.95
C LYS A 316 2.58 1.70 35.06
N ILE A 317 1.69 0.71 34.99
CA ILE A 317 0.28 0.91 35.29
C ILE A 317 0.16 1.23 36.79
N LYS A 318 -0.43 2.39 37.11
CA LYS A 318 -0.47 2.92 38.49
C LYS A 318 -1.26 2.03 39.45
N ASN A 319 -2.38 1.50 38.98
CA ASN A 319 -3.28 0.66 39.77
C ASN A 319 -3.07 -0.80 39.37
N SER A 320 -3.21 -1.72 40.33
CA SER A 320 -3.35 -3.14 40.02
C SER A 320 -4.79 -3.41 39.56
N TYR A 321 -4.94 -4.39 38.66
CA TYR A 321 -6.20 -4.80 38.07
C TYR A 321 -6.31 -6.32 38.18
N PRO A 322 -7.48 -6.85 38.56
CA PRO A 322 -7.65 -8.29 38.75
C PRO A 322 -7.64 -9.06 37.43
N SER A 323 -7.34 -10.35 37.50
CA SER A 323 -7.51 -11.32 36.40
C SER A 323 -8.90 -11.19 35.76
N GLY A 324 -8.95 -11.34 34.44
CA GLY A 324 -10.19 -11.16 33.66
C GLY A 324 -10.55 -9.70 33.35
N THR A 325 -9.77 -8.73 33.83
CA THR A 325 -9.94 -7.33 33.40
C THR A 325 -9.68 -7.22 31.90
N LYS A 326 -10.66 -6.66 31.18
CA LYS A 326 -10.60 -6.47 29.73
C LYS A 326 -10.28 -5.03 29.39
N PHE A 327 -9.26 -4.83 28.56
CA PHE A 327 -8.84 -3.52 28.09
C PHE A 327 -8.47 -3.54 26.62
N LYS A 328 -8.29 -2.36 26.04
CA LYS A 328 -7.76 -2.19 24.68
C LYS A 328 -6.62 -1.20 24.69
N ILE A 329 -5.71 -1.35 23.74
CA ILE A 329 -4.61 -0.41 23.53
C ILE A 329 -5.04 0.54 22.41
N LYS A 330 -5.27 1.80 22.73
CA LYS A 330 -5.45 2.84 21.72
C LYS A 330 -4.09 3.38 21.32
N VAL A 331 -3.65 3.05 20.12
CA VAL A 331 -2.46 3.62 19.50
C VAL A 331 -2.83 4.99 18.93
N ILE A 332 -1.99 5.97 19.21
CA ILE A 332 -2.04 7.31 18.62
C ILE A 332 -0.76 7.43 17.81
N ASN A 333 -0.88 7.66 16.51
CA ASN A 333 0.26 7.76 15.62
C ASN A 333 0.18 9.04 14.80
N HIS A 334 1.31 9.72 14.65
CA HIS A 334 1.42 10.98 13.92
C HIS A 334 2.34 10.90 12.70
N SER A 335 2.96 9.74 12.45
CA SER A 335 3.97 9.56 11.40
C SER A 335 3.62 8.39 10.48
N THR A 336 4.34 8.18 9.38
CA THR A 336 4.20 6.95 8.57
C THR A 336 5.28 5.96 9.00
N GLY A 337 4.92 4.70 9.23
CA GLY A 337 5.83 3.71 9.79
C GLY A 337 5.22 2.33 9.93
N PHE A 338 5.84 1.52 10.78
CA PHE A 338 5.39 0.19 11.17
C PHE A 338 5.14 0.13 12.67
N LEU A 339 4.10 -0.61 13.07
CA LEU A 339 3.76 -0.84 14.48
C LEU A 339 3.89 -2.32 14.78
N TYR A 340 4.49 -2.64 15.92
CA TYR A 340 4.47 -3.99 16.49
C TYR A 340 4.08 -3.89 17.96
N VAL A 341 3.14 -4.72 18.39
CA VAL A 341 2.67 -4.77 19.77
C VAL A 341 2.70 -6.21 20.24
N PHE A 342 3.33 -6.44 21.38
CA PHE A 342 3.42 -7.77 21.98
C PHE A 342 3.50 -7.67 23.49
N ALA A 343 3.08 -8.73 24.16
CA ALA A 343 3.15 -8.86 25.60
C ALA A 343 4.08 -10.01 26.01
N SER A 344 4.51 -9.99 27.27
CA SER A 344 5.28 -11.07 27.90
C SER A 344 5.00 -11.07 29.39
N ASP A 345 5.08 -12.24 30.01
CA ASP A 345 4.82 -12.46 31.43
C ASP A 345 6.05 -13.12 32.09
N LEU A 346 5.87 -13.69 33.29
CA LEU A 346 6.92 -14.43 33.99
C LEU A 346 7.34 -15.75 33.32
N THR A 347 6.56 -16.27 32.36
CA THR A 347 6.94 -17.45 31.57
C THR A 347 7.96 -17.10 30.49
N GLU A 348 8.19 -15.81 30.24
CA GLU A 348 9.01 -15.26 29.16
C GLU A 348 8.51 -15.61 27.75
N GLU A 349 7.27 -16.11 27.64
CA GLU A 349 6.59 -16.26 26.36
C GLU A 349 6.29 -14.88 25.76
N ILE A 350 6.27 -14.79 24.42
CA ILE A 350 5.88 -13.58 23.70
C ILE A 350 4.50 -13.80 23.11
N PHE A 351 3.55 -12.98 23.53
CA PHE A 351 2.18 -12.97 23.01
C PHE A 351 2.04 -11.84 21.98
N GLU A 352 1.81 -12.21 20.72
CA GLU A 352 1.67 -11.24 19.64
C GLU A 352 0.29 -10.58 19.69
N LEU A 353 0.26 -9.24 19.72
CA LEU A 353 -0.97 -8.46 19.77
C LEU A 353 -1.20 -7.67 18.47
N PHE A 354 -0.13 -7.27 17.78
CA PHE A 354 -0.17 -6.60 16.48
C PHE A 354 1.16 -6.72 15.71
N PRO A 355 1.12 -6.86 14.37
CA PRO A 355 -0.08 -7.07 13.56
C PRO A 355 -0.66 -8.49 13.76
N PRO A 356 -1.97 -8.68 13.55
CA PRO A 356 -2.54 -10.02 13.42
C PRO A 356 -1.92 -10.79 12.24
N ASP A 357 -2.11 -12.11 12.23
CA ASP A 357 -1.68 -12.96 11.13
C ASP A 357 -2.12 -12.41 9.76
N LEU A 358 -1.19 -12.46 8.79
CA LEU A 358 -1.40 -12.04 7.41
C LEU A 358 -1.89 -10.58 7.29
N THR A 359 -1.56 -9.73 8.25
CA THR A 359 -1.90 -8.30 8.26
C THR A 359 -0.64 -7.46 8.27
N SER A 360 -0.63 -6.39 7.48
CA SER A 360 0.54 -5.52 7.37
C SER A 360 0.70 -4.66 8.63
N ALA A 361 1.92 -4.60 9.15
CA ALA A 361 2.31 -3.69 10.22
C ALA A 361 2.36 -2.21 9.78
N ALA A 362 2.33 -1.96 8.47
CA ALA A 362 2.49 -0.62 7.92
C ALA A 362 1.23 0.24 8.12
N PHE A 363 1.44 1.44 8.64
CA PHE A 363 0.41 2.45 8.81
C PHE A 363 0.82 3.77 8.15
N SER A 364 -0.18 4.58 7.81
CA SER A 364 0.00 5.83 7.07
C SER A 364 -0.68 7.00 7.75
N SER A 365 0.03 8.14 7.81
CA SER A 365 -0.45 9.43 8.32
C SER A 365 -0.99 9.40 9.76
N GLU A 366 -1.44 10.55 10.25
CA GLU A 366 -2.06 10.64 11.57
C GLU A 366 -3.23 9.66 11.70
N ALA A 367 -3.19 8.80 12.70
CA ALA A 367 -4.26 7.84 12.94
C ALA A 367 -4.31 7.49 14.41
N SER A 368 -5.52 7.24 14.91
CA SER A 368 -5.71 6.52 16.16
C SER A 368 -6.43 5.21 15.85
N PHE A 369 -6.06 4.12 16.49
CA PHE A 369 -6.75 2.83 16.34
C PHE A 369 -6.56 1.96 17.57
N TYR A 370 -7.40 0.95 17.71
CA TYR A 370 -7.32 -0.01 18.81
C TYR A 370 -6.57 -1.26 18.40
N VAL A 371 -5.69 -1.74 19.26
CA VAL A 371 -4.99 -3.03 19.12
C VAL A 371 -5.56 -4.03 20.13
N PRO A 372 -5.85 -5.29 19.72
CA PRO A 372 -5.68 -5.85 18.36
C PRO A 372 -6.63 -5.28 17.31
N ASP A 373 -7.87 -4.99 17.70
CA ASP A 373 -8.87 -4.32 16.87
C ASP A 373 -9.91 -3.58 17.73
N GLU A 374 -10.93 -3.00 17.11
CA GLU A 374 -11.97 -2.24 17.81
C GLU A 374 -12.83 -3.08 18.77
N ASN A 375 -12.97 -4.38 18.53
CA ASN A 375 -13.94 -5.23 19.20
C ASN A 375 -13.29 -6.32 20.05
N THR A 376 -12.00 -6.61 19.84
CA THR A 376 -11.25 -7.64 20.56
C THR A 376 -10.54 -7.05 21.78
N PRO A 377 -10.94 -7.41 23.01
CA PRO A 377 -10.19 -7.07 24.22
C PRO A 377 -8.86 -7.82 24.31
N ILE A 378 -7.93 -7.21 25.03
CA ILE A 378 -6.87 -7.91 25.74
C ILE A 378 -7.40 -8.19 27.15
N GLU A 379 -7.20 -9.41 27.63
CA GLU A 379 -7.64 -9.86 28.95
C GLU A 379 -6.41 -10.14 29.81
N ILE A 380 -6.38 -9.60 31.05
CA ILE A 380 -5.35 -9.94 32.04
C ILE A 380 -5.54 -11.40 32.43
N ASP A 381 -4.48 -12.18 32.36
CA ASP A 381 -4.52 -13.62 32.58
C ASP A 381 -4.60 -13.98 34.09
N GLU A 382 -4.43 -15.25 34.42
CA GLU A 382 -4.42 -15.73 35.82
C GLU A 382 -3.00 -15.79 36.42
N THR A 383 -1.97 -15.43 35.66
CA THR A 383 -0.55 -15.57 36.05
C THR A 383 -0.16 -14.42 36.96
N ILE A 384 -0.21 -14.62 38.28
CA ILE A 384 0.22 -13.61 39.26
C ILE A 384 1.71 -13.30 39.06
N GLY A 385 2.05 -12.04 38.86
CA GLY A 385 3.40 -11.65 38.47
C GLY A 385 3.52 -10.25 37.90
N THR A 386 4.63 -10.03 37.21
CA THR A 386 4.86 -8.79 36.45
C THR A 386 4.68 -9.08 34.98
N ASP A 387 3.71 -8.39 34.38
CA ASP A 387 3.43 -8.45 32.95
C ASP A 387 4.04 -7.24 32.25
N TYR A 388 4.42 -7.44 31.00
CA TYR A 388 5.00 -6.43 30.15
C TYR A 388 4.21 -6.32 28.86
N LEU A 389 3.84 -5.09 28.51
CA LEU A 389 3.40 -4.72 27.18
C LEU A 389 4.53 -3.93 26.50
N CYS A 390 4.92 -4.34 25.30
CA CYS A 390 5.89 -3.65 24.48
C CYS A 390 5.27 -3.17 23.17
N VAL A 391 5.49 -1.89 22.86
CA VAL A 391 5.03 -1.25 21.63
C VAL A 391 6.24 -0.69 20.89
N LEU A 392 6.46 -1.17 19.67
CA LEU A 392 7.53 -0.72 18.79
C LEU A 392 6.96 0.12 17.65
N PHE A 393 7.36 1.38 17.57
CA PHE A 393 7.17 2.24 16.41
C PHE A 393 8.44 2.23 15.58
N SER A 394 8.34 1.93 14.28
CA SER A 394 9.52 1.75 13.42
C SER A 394 9.42 2.49 12.09
N LYS A 395 10.53 3.07 11.62
CA LYS A 395 10.69 3.55 10.23
C LYS A 395 11.08 2.45 9.23
N GLU A 396 11.33 1.24 9.71
CA GLU A 396 11.72 0.10 8.88
C GLU A 396 10.93 -1.16 9.22
N ASP A 397 10.66 -1.98 8.22
CA ASP A 397 9.99 -3.27 8.39
C ASP A 397 10.90 -4.18 9.21
N LEU A 398 10.42 -4.61 10.37
CA LEU A 398 11.15 -5.44 11.30
C LEU A 398 10.85 -6.92 11.03
N ASN A 399 11.90 -7.75 10.96
CA ASN A 399 11.73 -9.19 11.05
C ASN A 399 11.34 -9.56 12.49
N ILE A 400 10.05 -9.42 12.78
CA ILE A 400 9.54 -9.44 14.14
C ILE A 400 9.65 -10.84 14.76
N SER A 401 9.43 -11.90 13.99
CA SER A 401 9.62 -13.28 14.45
C SER A 401 11.08 -13.54 14.88
N SER A 402 12.06 -12.99 14.15
CA SER A 402 13.47 -13.06 14.58
C SER A 402 13.75 -12.24 15.84
N ILE A 403 13.07 -11.10 16.03
CA ILE A 403 13.20 -10.27 17.22
C ILE A 403 12.62 -10.99 18.43
N TYR A 404 11.43 -11.60 18.33
CA TYR A 404 10.80 -12.37 19.40
C TYR A 404 11.70 -13.52 19.86
N GLY A 405 12.19 -14.35 18.93
CA GLY A 405 13.09 -15.45 19.30
C GLY A 405 14.38 -14.98 19.97
N LYS A 406 14.91 -13.81 19.60
CA LYS A 406 16.09 -13.22 20.26
C LYS A 406 15.77 -12.64 21.64
N ILE A 407 14.59 -12.05 21.83
CA ILE A 407 14.14 -11.55 23.14
C ILE A 407 13.97 -12.74 24.10
N GLN A 408 13.30 -13.80 23.68
CA GLN A 408 13.11 -15.01 24.50
C GLN A 408 14.44 -15.67 24.88
N GLY A 409 15.41 -15.70 23.96
CA GLY A 409 16.74 -16.26 24.23
C GLY A 409 17.70 -15.35 25.01
N ALA A 410 17.35 -14.08 25.25
CA ALA A 410 18.21 -13.13 25.95
C ALA A 410 18.09 -13.26 27.48
N SER A 411 19.16 -12.94 28.20
CA SER A 411 19.20 -12.97 29.67
C SER A 411 18.93 -11.59 30.28
N GLY A 412 18.37 -11.57 31.49
CA GLY A 412 18.11 -10.36 32.28
C GLY A 412 16.64 -9.92 32.25
N PHE A 413 16.35 -8.74 32.82
CA PHE A 413 14.98 -8.19 32.84
C PHE A 413 14.47 -7.88 31.42
N PHE A 414 13.15 -7.97 31.22
CA PHE A 414 12.50 -7.80 29.92
C PHE A 414 12.96 -6.54 29.16
N GLU A 415 13.06 -5.39 29.82
CA GLU A 415 13.57 -4.16 29.22
C GLU A 415 14.99 -4.33 28.65
N ASN A 416 15.89 -4.99 29.37
CA ASN A 416 17.27 -5.22 28.92
C ASN A 416 17.32 -6.19 27.75
N LYS A 417 16.42 -7.19 27.73
CA LYS A 417 16.26 -8.10 26.58
C LYS A 417 15.87 -7.31 25.33
N VAL A 418 14.79 -6.51 25.40
CA VAL A 418 14.33 -5.67 24.28
C VAL A 418 15.43 -4.69 23.82
N LYS A 419 16.06 -3.98 24.77
CA LYS A 419 17.11 -3.00 24.45
C LYS A 419 18.34 -3.64 23.81
N SER A 420 18.78 -4.80 24.28
CA SER A 420 19.95 -5.48 23.73
C SER A 420 19.71 -6.02 22.32
N VAL A 421 18.52 -6.58 22.06
CA VAL A 421 18.14 -7.10 20.74
C VAL A 421 18.00 -6.00 19.69
N LEU A 422 17.54 -4.81 20.10
CA LEU A 422 17.28 -3.68 19.22
C LEU A 422 18.35 -2.57 19.30
N ILE A 423 19.49 -2.80 19.95
CA ILE A 423 20.52 -1.78 20.23
C ILE A 423 20.96 -0.97 19.00
N ASP A 424 21.05 -1.63 17.84
CA ASP A 424 21.48 -0.99 16.60
C ASP A 424 20.39 -0.13 15.96
N LYS A 425 19.13 -0.29 16.37
CA LYS A 425 17.94 0.32 15.78
C LYS A 425 17.23 1.31 16.71
N LEU A 426 17.35 1.15 18.03
CA LEU A 426 16.68 1.98 19.02
C LEU A 426 17.18 3.41 18.99
N VAL A 427 16.24 4.35 18.99
CA VAL A 427 16.50 5.76 19.18
C VAL A 427 17.00 5.97 20.63
N PRO A 428 18.11 6.69 20.85
CA PRO A 428 18.58 7.04 22.19
C PRO A 428 17.52 7.86 22.94
N ALA A 429 17.38 7.64 24.24
CA ALA A 429 16.38 8.34 25.05
C ALA A 429 16.53 9.88 25.00
N ASP A 430 17.76 10.39 24.88
CA ASP A 430 18.05 11.84 24.81
C ASP A 430 17.54 12.48 23.50
N ASP A 431 17.34 11.67 22.46
CA ASP A 431 16.79 12.08 21.16
C ASP A 431 15.26 11.97 21.13
N ILE A 432 14.61 11.60 22.25
CA ILE A 432 13.16 11.41 22.35
C ILE A 432 12.58 12.33 23.42
N ASN A 433 11.61 13.14 23.02
CA ASN A 433 10.79 13.87 23.96
C ASN A 433 9.59 13.02 24.38
N PHE A 434 9.69 12.37 25.53
CA PHE A 434 8.57 11.63 26.12
C PHE A 434 7.66 12.58 26.93
N LYS A 435 6.35 12.41 26.82
CA LYS A 435 5.40 13.09 27.71
C LYS A 435 5.34 12.34 29.05
N PHE A 436 5.30 13.08 30.15
CA PHE A 436 5.33 12.48 31.49
C PHE A 436 4.01 11.81 31.91
N SER A 437 2.87 12.34 31.45
CA SER A 437 1.52 11.91 31.86
C SER A 437 0.86 10.93 30.88
N GLU A 438 1.49 10.65 29.75
CA GLU A 438 0.97 9.82 28.67
C GLU A 438 2.14 9.03 28.08
N ALA A 439 1.92 7.78 27.68
CA ALA A 439 2.94 7.02 26.95
C ALA A 439 3.01 7.51 25.49
N ASP A 440 3.42 8.77 25.32
CA ASP A 440 3.49 9.52 24.07
C ASP A 440 4.90 10.08 23.90
N PHE A 441 5.38 10.13 22.67
CA PHE A 441 6.72 10.53 22.30
C PHE A 441 6.77 11.32 21.00
N LEU A 442 7.77 12.19 20.92
CA LEU A 442 8.22 12.84 19.70
C LEU A 442 9.72 12.62 19.58
N VAL A 443 10.15 11.88 18.56
CA VAL A 443 11.56 11.79 18.19
C VAL A 443 12.02 13.14 17.69
N ARG A 444 13.25 13.56 18.02
CA ARG A 444 13.96 14.70 17.43
C ARG A 444 14.76 14.21 16.22
N GLU A 445 15.98 14.70 16.02
CA GLU A 445 16.81 14.26 14.91
C GLU A 445 17.65 13.03 15.31
N THR A 446 17.49 11.93 14.58
CA THR A 446 18.26 10.70 14.82
C THR A 446 18.37 9.84 13.55
N ASN A 447 19.44 9.05 13.44
CA ASN A 447 19.61 8.07 12.36
C ASN A 447 19.04 6.68 12.71
N LYS A 448 18.56 6.52 13.95
CA LYS A 448 17.93 5.31 14.47
C LYS A 448 16.47 5.24 14.02
N THR A 449 15.90 4.04 14.08
CA THR A 449 14.65 3.73 13.37
C THR A 449 13.54 3.24 14.25
N VAL A 450 13.80 2.88 15.51
CA VAL A 450 12.82 2.23 16.38
C VAL A 450 12.67 2.98 17.70
N VAL A 451 11.43 3.26 18.09
CA VAL A 451 11.08 3.69 19.45
C VAL A 451 10.34 2.55 20.13
N ALA A 452 10.76 2.24 21.36
CA ALA A 452 10.09 1.26 22.20
C ALA A 452 9.40 1.96 23.37
N LEU A 453 8.12 1.64 23.59
CA LEU A 453 7.41 1.93 24.82
C LEU A 453 7.19 0.60 25.55
N ILE A 454 7.65 0.51 26.79
CA ILE A 454 7.48 -0.66 27.65
C ILE A 454 6.60 -0.26 28.82
N ILE A 455 5.56 -1.06 29.06
CA ILE A 455 4.57 -0.82 30.10
C ILE A 455 4.56 -2.05 31.00
N GLU A 456 4.93 -1.83 32.26
CA GLU A 456 4.92 -2.83 33.32
C GLU A 456 3.57 -2.82 34.04
N HIS A 457 3.02 -3.99 34.34
CA HIS A 457 1.86 -4.17 35.18
C HIS A 457 2.17 -5.18 36.28
N ASP A 458 1.91 -4.79 37.54
CA ASP A 458 1.97 -5.72 38.65
C ASP A 458 0.59 -6.36 38.82
N HIS A 459 0.48 -7.60 38.37
CA HIS A 459 -0.65 -8.46 38.61
C HIS A 459 -0.51 -9.10 40.00
N GLN A 460 -1.44 -8.80 40.89
CA GLN A 460 -1.45 -9.29 42.29
C GLN A 460 -2.64 -10.21 42.57
#